data_AF-A0A7Y1MK16-F1
#
_entry.id   AF-A0A7Y1MK16-F1
#
_cell.length_a   1.000
_cell.length_b   1.000
_cell.length_c   1.000
_cell.angle_alpha   90.00
_cell.angle_beta   90.00
_cell.angle_gamma   90.00
#
_symmetry.space_group_name_H-M   'P 1'
#
loop_
_entity.id
_entity.type
_entity.pdbx_description
1 polymer ?
#
loop_
_entity_poly.entity_id
_entity_poly.type
_entity_poly.pdbx_seq_one_letter_code
_entity_poly.pdbx_strand_id
1 'polypeptide(L)'
;MDISWMELAFGAMVVIAQGLSFWFMYWLFKKLRKPKSVAPAYAPGTGLDGKAIAVLATFIGLRRLPWVALASNSLNPVFRLEGQQVIYRVLRQKQRPLGDVSRVDMRSAYGTFNLVFEFADSPFTLIVNLGSASRMAYVLSLLPPGIPLSERAQAARLAGNAAQYQPWV
;
A
#
# COMPACT_ATOMS: atom_id res chain seq x y z
N MET A 1 29.74 -37.20 -35.84
CA MET A 1 29.76 -35.74 -35.64
C MET A 1 30.76 -35.50 -34.54
N ASP A 2 31.94 -35.00 -34.88
CA ASP A 2 32.98 -34.71 -33.90
C ASP A 2 32.77 -33.29 -33.39
N ILE A 3 32.30 -33.18 -32.15
CA ILE A 3 32.14 -31.89 -31.49
C ILE A 3 33.54 -31.40 -31.14
N SER A 4 33.93 -30.24 -31.66
CA SER A 4 35.26 -29.70 -31.38
C SER A 4 35.37 -29.20 -29.94
N TRP A 5 36.58 -29.22 -29.38
CA TRP A 5 36.85 -28.66 -28.05
C TRP A 5 36.42 -27.19 -27.92
N MET A 6 36.49 -26.44 -29.03
CA MET A 6 36.04 -25.05 -29.12
C MET A 6 34.52 -24.92 -29.01
N GLU A 7 33.74 -25.84 -29.59
CA GLU A 7 32.28 -25.86 -29.47
C GLU A 7 31.84 -26.23 -28.04
N LEU A 8 32.53 -27.18 -27.40
CA LEU A 8 32.30 -27.51 -25.99
C LEU A 8 32.61 -26.32 -25.08
N ALA A 9 33.74 -25.65 -25.29
CA ALA A 9 34.14 -24.48 -24.51
C ALA A 9 33.16 -23.31 -24.70
N PHE A 10 32.71 -23.07 -25.93
CA PHE A 10 31.74 -22.03 -26.24
C PHE A 10 30.36 -22.33 -25.60
N GLY A 11 29.88 -23.57 -25.72
CA GLY A 11 28.64 -24.01 -25.09
C GLY A 11 28.68 -23.85 -23.56
N ALA A 12 29.79 -24.24 -22.93
CA ALA A 12 29.99 -24.07 -21.49
C ALA A 12 29.98 -22.59 -21.08
N MET A 13 30.64 -21.71 -21.84
CA MET A 13 30.62 -20.26 -21.59
C MET A 13 29.20 -19.67 -21.64
N VAL A 14 28.39 -20.06 -22.63
CA VAL A 14 27.01 -19.58 -22.77
C VAL A 14 26.16 -20.01 -21.57
N VAL A 15 26.27 -21.27 -21.13
CA VAL A 15 25.53 -21.77 -19.97
C VAL A 15 25.94 -21.03 -18.69
N ILE A 16 27.23 -20.78 -18.48
CA ILE A 16 27.73 -20.03 -17.33
C ILE A 16 27.23 -18.58 -17.36
N ALA A 17 27.32 -17.90 -18.51
CA ALA A 17 26.84 -16.53 -18.67
C ALA A 17 25.34 -16.41 -18.40
N GLN A 18 24.55 -17.36 -18.91
CA GLN A 18 23.10 -17.41 -18.69
C GLN A 18 22.77 -17.64 -17.20
N GLY A 19 23.49 -18.55 -16.54
CA GLY A 19 23.36 -18.80 -15.10
C GLY A 19 23.68 -17.57 -14.25
N LEU A 20 24.76 -16.86 -14.57
CA LEU A 20 25.14 -15.60 -13.92
C LEU A 20 24.10 -14.50 -14.15
N SER A 21 23.53 -14.42 -15.36
CA SER A 21 22.49 -13.44 -15.68
C SER A 21 21.21 -13.69 -14.87
N PHE A 22 20.78 -14.96 -14.77
CA PHE A 22 19.64 -15.33 -13.92
C PHE A 22 19.91 -15.10 -12.43
N TRP A 23 21.12 -15.44 -11.97
CA TRP A 23 21.54 -15.20 -10.59
C TRP A 23 21.56 -13.71 -10.26
N PHE A 24 22.09 -12.87 -11.17
CA PHE A 24 22.11 -11.41 -11.01
C PHE A 24 20.70 -10.82 -10.97
N MET A 25 19.81 -11.26 -11.88
CA MET A 25 18.39 -10.88 -11.84
C MET A 25 17.72 -11.28 -10.53
N TYR A 26 17.93 -12.53 -10.06
CA TYR A 26 17.40 -12.99 -8.77
C TYR A 26 17.94 -12.16 -7.60
N TRP A 27 19.24 -11.90 -7.58
CA TRP A 27 19.89 -11.10 -6.54
C TRP A 27 19.38 -9.66 -6.53
N LEU A 28 19.27 -9.04 -7.71
CA LEU A 28 18.73 -7.70 -7.87
C LEU A 28 17.29 -7.64 -7.38
N PHE A 29 16.46 -8.61 -7.77
CA PHE A 29 15.08 -8.71 -7.33
C PHE A 29 14.96 -8.93 -5.82
N LYS A 30 15.82 -9.76 -5.22
CA LYS A 30 15.90 -9.96 -3.77
C LYS A 30 16.34 -8.69 -3.04
N LYS A 31 17.28 -7.92 -3.60
CA LYS A 31 17.77 -6.66 -3.05
C LYS A 31 16.71 -5.55 -3.14
N LEU A 32 16.00 -5.46 -4.25
CA LEU A 32 14.90 -4.51 -4.48
C LEU A 32 13.65 -4.87 -3.66
N ARG A 33 13.41 -6.15 -3.40
CA ARG A 33 12.32 -6.64 -2.53
C ARG A 33 12.61 -6.52 -1.04
N LYS A 34 13.81 -6.08 -0.62
CA LYS A 34 14.04 -5.82 0.81
C LYS A 34 13.02 -4.75 1.23
N PRO A 35 12.05 -5.06 2.12
CA PRO A 35 11.06 -4.10 2.55
C PRO A 35 11.82 -2.92 3.15
N LYS A 36 11.70 -1.76 2.51
CA LYS A 36 12.27 -0.51 3.02
C LYS A 36 11.67 -0.30 4.41
N SER A 37 12.54 0.03 5.37
CA SER A 37 12.20 0.16 6.79
C SER A 37 10.84 0.82 6.94
N VAL A 38 9.90 0.04 7.51
CA VAL A 38 8.52 0.43 7.78
C VAL A 38 8.57 1.82 8.41
N ALA A 39 7.83 2.78 7.85
CA ALA A 39 7.61 4.07 8.49
C ALA A 39 7.37 3.82 9.99
N PRO A 40 8.02 4.60 10.89
CA PRO A 40 8.20 4.27 12.31
C PRO A 40 6.92 3.70 12.91
N ALA A 41 7.08 2.68 13.75
CA ALA A 41 5.98 1.97 14.39
C ALA A 41 5.00 2.99 14.97
N TYR A 42 3.80 3.01 14.40
CA TYR A 42 2.68 3.78 14.95
C TYR A 42 2.49 3.39 16.42
N ALA A 43 2.67 4.35 17.32
CA ALA A 43 2.26 4.26 18.72
C ALA A 43 1.05 5.18 18.90
N PRO A 44 -0.11 4.66 19.33
CA PRO A 44 -1.24 5.51 19.68
C PRO A 44 -0.80 6.58 20.70
N GLY A 45 -1.06 7.86 20.42
CA GLY A 45 -0.74 8.96 21.33
C GLY A 45 0.62 9.65 21.15
N THR A 46 1.48 9.23 20.21
CA THR A 46 2.78 9.90 19.97
C THR A 46 2.75 11.05 18.96
N GLY A 47 1.57 11.59 18.65
CA GLY A 47 1.42 12.89 18.01
C GLY A 47 2.34 13.15 16.80
N LEU A 48 1.85 12.86 15.60
CA LEU A 48 1.99 13.83 14.51
C LEU A 48 0.69 14.62 14.43
N ASP A 49 0.44 15.40 15.49
CA ASP A 49 -0.51 16.52 15.58
C ASP A 49 -1.78 16.38 14.73
N GLY A 50 -2.44 15.23 14.87
CA GLY A 50 -3.74 14.93 14.27
C GLY A 50 -3.81 14.89 12.75
N LYS A 51 -2.69 14.94 12.00
CA LYS A 51 -2.75 15.15 10.54
C LYS A 51 -1.88 14.24 9.68
N ALA A 52 -0.85 13.55 10.16
CA ALA A 52 -0.03 12.69 9.29
C ALA A 52 -0.08 11.22 9.70
N ILE A 53 -0.70 10.38 8.86
CA ILE A 53 -0.80 8.94 9.07
C ILE A 53 0.37 8.27 8.35
N ALA A 54 1.19 7.53 9.09
CA ALA A 54 2.31 6.79 8.54
C ALA A 54 1.81 5.61 7.67
N VAL A 55 2.06 5.70 6.37
CA VAL A 55 1.65 4.71 5.37
C VAL A 55 2.88 4.11 4.70
N LEU A 56 2.79 2.85 4.27
CA LEU A 56 3.88 2.16 3.57
C LEU A 56 3.98 2.62 2.11
N ALA A 57 2.83 2.88 1.50
CA ALA A 57 2.75 3.34 0.11
C ALA A 57 1.39 3.97 -0.17
N THR A 58 1.33 4.76 -1.24
CA THR A 58 0.09 5.24 -1.84
C THR A 58 0.05 4.90 -3.31
N PHE A 59 -1.15 4.74 -3.87
CA PHE A 59 -1.35 4.36 -5.27
C PHE A 59 -2.52 5.11 -5.89
N ILE A 60 -2.47 5.25 -7.22
CA ILE A 60 -3.63 5.62 -8.04
C ILE A 60 -4.15 4.33 -8.66
N GLY A 61 -5.35 3.91 -8.28
CA GLY A 61 -6.02 2.73 -8.82
C GLY A 61 -7.09 3.07 -9.85
N LEU A 62 -7.64 2.03 -10.48
CA LEU A 62 -8.84 2.13 -11.32
C LEU A 62 -10.07 1.69 -10.53
N ARG A 63 -11.10 2.53 -10.47
CA ARG A 63 -12.33 2.28 -9.70
C ARG A 63 -13.02 0.98 -10.11
N ARG A 64 -13.08 0.69 -11.41
CA ARG A 64 -13.73 -0.51 -11.96
C ARG A 64 -12.80 -1.74 -12.03
N LEU A 65 -11.50 -1.57 -11.80
CA LEU A 65 -10.50 -2.63 -11.87
C LEU A 65 -9.64 -2.60 -10.60
N PRO A 66 -10.15 -3.15 -9.50
CA PRO A 66 -9.59 -2.87 -8.18
C PRO A 66 -8.25 -3.56 -7.88
N TRP A 67 -7.73 -4.35 -8.81
CA TRP A 67 -6.40 -4.99 -8.74
C TRP A 67 -5.34 -4.23 -9.55
N VAL A 68 -5.72 -3.15 -10.23
CA VAL A 68 -4.84 -2.40 -11.13
C VAL A 68 -4.51 -1.04 -10.50
N ALA A 69 -3.22 -0.80 -10.30
CA ALA A 69 -2.67 0.49 -9.94
C ALA A 69 -1.88 1.07 -11.12
N LEU A 70 -2.19 2.32 -11.47
CA LEU A 70 -1.53 3.07 -12.54
C LEU A 70 -0.27 3.80 -12.06
N ALA A 71 -0.25 4.18 -10.79
CA ALA A 71 0.89 4.84 -10.17
C ALA A 71 1.05 4.40 -8.73
N SER A 72 2.27 4.45 -8.23
CA SER A 72 2.60 4.16 -6.84
C SER A 72 3.65 5.12 -6.31
N ASN A 73 3.66 5.32 -5.00
CA ASN A 73 4.73 6.00 -4.29
C ASN A 73 4.95 5.31 -2.94
N SER A 74 6.12 4.68 -2.80
CA SER A 74 6.63 4.11 -1.54
C SER A 74 7.92 4.81 -1.08
N LEU A 75 8.44 5.76 -1.88
CA LEU A 75 9.67 6.49 -1.56
C LEU A 75 9.42 7.57 -0.52
N ASN A 76 8.38 8.37 -0.73
CA ASN A 76 7.95 9.44 0.16
C ASN A 76 6.42 9.59 0.10
N PRO A 77 5.66 8.57 0.55
CA PRO A 77 4.22 8.64 0.52
C PRO A 77 3.70 9.64 1.56
N VAL A 78 2.61 10.31 1.23
CA VAL A 78 1.89 11.18 2.17
C VAL A 78 0.44 10.75 2.19
N PHE A 79 -0.11 10.62 3.39
CA PHE A 79 -1.54 10.46 3.63
C PHE A 79 -1.91 11.16 4.94
N ARG A 80 -2.90 12.02 4.87
CA ARG A 80 -3.29 12.94 5.94
C ARG A 80 -4.79 13.14 5.91
N LEU A 81 -5.39 13.16 7.10
CA LEU A 81 -6.77 13.57 7.30
C LEU A 81 -6.72 14.89 8.06
N GLU A 82 -7.22 15.96 7.46
CA GLU A 82 -7.18 17.31 8.01
C GLU A 82 -8.58 17.92 7.92
N GLY A 83 -9.32 17.89 9.02
CA GLY A 83 -10.72 18.31 9.05
C GLY A 83 -11.55 17.50 8.05
N GLN A 84 -12.17 18.17 7.08
CA GLN A 84 -12.97 17.55 6.01
C GLN A 84 -12.16 17.26 4.74
N GLN A 85 -10.83 17.21 4.83
CA GLN A 85 -9.94 17.06 3.67
C GLN A 85 -9.06 15.81 3.82
N VAL A 86 -8.87 15.10 2.71
CA VAL A 86 -7.83 14.08 2.55
C VAL A 86 -6.69 14.67 1.72
N ILE A 87 -5.49 14.70 2.29
CA ILE A 87 -4.28 15.13 1.60
C ILE A 87 -3.40 13.91 1.38
N TYR A 88 -2.95 13.72 0.14
CA TYR A 88 -2.17 12.54 -0.23
C TYR A 88 -1.13 12.84 -1.31
N ARG A 89 -0.13 11.97 -1.45
CA ARG A 89 0.91 12.09 -2.47
C ARG A 89 1.25 10.75 -3.11
N VAL A 90 0.74 10.55 -4.31
CA VAL A 90 1.21 9.49 -5.22
C VAL A 90 2.30 10.07 -6.13
N LEU A 91 1.93 10.72 -7.23
CA LEU A 91 2.89 11.40 -8.12
C LEU A 91 3.21 12.83 -7.64
N ARG A 92 2.16 13.57 -7.26
CA ARG A 92 2.22 14.92 -6.69
C ARG A 92 1.29 15.00 -5.49
N GLN A 93 1.51 15.98 -4.62
CA GLN A 93 0.59 16.22 -3.52
C GLN A 93 -0.76 16.70 -4.07
N LYS A 94 -1.83 16.11 -3.57
CA LYS A 94 -3.21 16.47 -3.87
C LYS A 94 -3.97 16.62 -2.56
N GLN A 95 -4.97 17.48 -2.58
CA GLN A 95 -5.93 17.66 -1.50
C GLN A 95 -7.32 17.47 -2.10
N ARG A 96 -8.18 16.72 -1.40
CA ARG A 96 -9.56 16.50 -1.82
C ARG A 96 -10.51 16.57 -0.62
N PRO A 97 -11.71 17.15 -0.79
CA PRO A 97 -12.77 17.02 0.19
C PRO A 97 -13.11 15.56 0.46
N LEU A 98 -13.36 15.20 1.71
CA LEU A 98 -13.93 13.91 2.08
C LEU A 98 -15.38 13.78 1.56
N GLY A 99 -16.07 14.89 1.31
CA GLY A 99 -17.38 14.90 0.65
C GLY A 99 -17.36 14.39 -0.79
N ASP A 100 -16.20 14.39 -1.47
CA ASP A 100 -16.06 13.83 -2.81
C ASP A 100 -15.95 12.30 -2.81
N VAL A 101 -15.76 11.70 -1.63
CA VAL A 101 -15.57 10.25 -1.49
C VAL A 101 -16.92 9.56 -1.63
N SER A 102 -17.08 8.82 -2.72
CA SER A 102 -18.29 8.02 -2.94
C SER A 102 -18.31 6.72 -2.13
N ARG A 103 -17.13 6.18 -1.81
CA ARG A 103 -16.99 4.95 -1.02
C ARG A 103 -15.57 4.81 -0.48
N VAL A 104 -15.45 4.35 0.75
CA VAL A 104 -14.19 3.84 1.32
C VAL A 104 -14.30 2.33 1.48
N ASP A 105 -13.36 1.60 0.89
CA ASP A 105 -13.29 0.14 0.95
C ASP A 105 -11.99 -0.31 1.60
N MET A 106 -12.02 -1.48 2.24
CA MET A 106 -10.84 -2.14 2.80
C MET A 106 -10.52 -3.37 1.96
N ARG A 107 -9.25 -3.54 1.59
CA ARG A 107 -8.76 -4.73 0.90
C ARG A 107 -7.51 -5.27 1.56
N SER A 108 -7.52 -6.57 1.82
CA SER A 108 -6.33 -7.30 2.26
C SER A 108 -6.06 -8.47 1.33
N ALA A 109 -4.86 -8.52 0.79
CA ALA A 109 -4.40 -9.64 -0.04
C ALA A 109 -2.88 -9.81 0.13
N TYR A 110 -2.42 -11.05 0.24
CA TYR A 110 -0.99 -11.39 0.32
C TYR A 110 -0.20 -10.55 1.34
N GLY A 111 -0.77 -10.29 2.53
CA GLY A 111 -0.14 -9.50 3.58
C GLY A 111 -0.14 -7.98 3.38
N THR A 112 -0.82 -7.47 2.35
CA THR A 112 -1.06 -6.03 2.17
C THR A 112 -2.36 -5.60 2.83
N PHE A 113 -2.40 -4.38 3.39
CA PHE A 113 -3.57 -3.80 4.05
C PHE A 113 -3.88 -2.46 3.39
N ASN A 114 -4.75 -2.48 2.39
CA ASN A 114 -5.04 -1.34 1.53
C ASN A 114 -6.40 -0.72 1.88
N LEU A 115 -6.39 0.57 2.19
CA LEU A 115 -7.59 1.40 2.29
C LEU A 115 -7.80 2.10 0.94
N VAL A 116 -8.98 1.97 0.36
CA VAL A 116 -9.31 2.45 -0.98
C VAL A 116 -10.36 3.54 -0.86
N PHE A 117 -10.06 4.73 -1.37
CA PHE A 117 -10.98 5.85 -1.51
C PHE A 117 -11.42 5.94 -2.98
N GLU A 118 -12.70 5.71 -3.22
CA GLU A 118 -13.36 6.00 -4.49
C GLU A 118 -13.89 7.42 -4.46
N PHE A 119 -13.63 8.19 -5.51
CA PHE A 119 -14.16 9.54 -5.65
C PHE A 119 -15.34 9.56 -6.63
N ALA A 120 -16.36 10.36 -6.33
CA ALA A 120 -17.60 10.43 -7.10
C ALA A 120 -17.36 10.94 -8.54
N ASP A 121 -16.45 11.90 -8.69
CA ASP A 121 -16.14 12.61 -9.93
C ASP A 121 -14.96 12.00 -10.72
N SER A 122 -14.43 10.85 -10.28
CA SER A 122 -13.21 10.28 -10.85
C SER A 122 -13.33 8.80 -11.19
N PRO A 123 -12.78 8.35 -12.34
CA PRO A 123 -12.60 6.93 -12.61
C PRO A 123 -11.44 6.32 -11.79
N PHE A 124 -10.67 7.15 -11.09
CA PHE A 124 -9.50 6.74 -10.31
C PHE A 124 -9.80 6.65 -8.82
N THR A 125 -9.02 5.83 -8.14
CA THR A 125 -9.05 5.68 -6.68
C THR A 125 -7.73 6.13 -6.06
N LEU A 126 -7.80 6.60 -4.82
CA LEU A 126 -6.63 6.65 -3.95
C LEU A 126 -6.57 5.34 -3.16
N ILE A 127 -5.43 4.66 -3.20
CA ILE A 127 -5.19 3.47 -2.39
C ILE A 127 -4.06 3.78 -1.41
N VAL A 128 -4.24 3.41 -0.15
CA VAL A 128 -3.29 3.66 0.93
C VAL A 128 -2.93 2.34 1.59
N ASN A 129 -1.66 1.94 1.56
CA ASN A 129 -1.20 0.74 2.25
C ASN A 129 -0.78 1.10 3.68
N LEU A 130 -1.50 0.53 4.65
CA LEU A 130 -1.30 0.78 6.07
C LEU A 130 -0.43 -0.28 6.76
N GLY A 131 -0.13 -1.39 6.10
CA GLY A 131 0.76 -2.44 6.63
C GLY A 131 0.18 -3.33 7.74
N SER A 132 -0.93 -2.94 8.39
CA SER A 132 -1.59 -3.79 9.39
C SER A 132 -3.10 -3.55 9.50
N ALA A 133 -3.82 -4.54 10.02
CA ALA A 133 -5.23 -4.42 10.36
C ALA A 133 -5.49 -3.41 11.49
N SER A 134 -4.60 -3.31 12.47
CA SER A 134 -4.72 -2.33 13.57
C SER A 134 -4.64 -0.89 13.08
N ARG A 135 -3.70 -0.59 12.17
CA ARG A 135 -3.60 0.73 11.54
C ARG A 135 -4.81 1.02 10.65
N MET A 136 -5.32 0.02 9.94
CA MET A 136 -6.57 0.13 9.18
C MET A 136 -7.73 0.58 10.06
N ALA A 137 -7.95 -0.12 11.16
CA ALA A 137 -9.04 0.16 12.08
C ALA A 137 -8.91 1.56 12.72
N TYR A 138 -7.70 1.96 13.09
CA TYR A 138 -7.41 3.30 13.57
C TYR A 138 -7.74 4.39 12.53
N VAL A 139 -7.29 4.24 11.28
CA VAL A 139 -7.62 5.23 10.25
C VAL A 139 -9.13 5.30 9.99
N LEU A 140 -9.81 4.16 9.97
CA LEU A 140 -11.26 4.10 9.81
C LEU A 140 -12.00 4.78 10.96
N SER A 141 -11.48 4.74 12.20
CA SER A 141 -12.10 5.42 13.34
C SER A 141 -11.97 6.95 13.25
N LEU A 142 -10.91 7.46 12.61
CA LEU A 142 -10.71 8.89 12.35
C LEU A 142 -11.61 9.46 11.24
N LEU A 143 -12.19 8.62 10.37
CA LEU A 143 -13.06 9.10 9.31
C LEU A 143 -14.39 9.63 9.87
N PRO A 144 -15.01 10.66 9.23
CA PRO A 144 -16.31 11.15 9.63
C PRO A 144 -17.36 10.01 9.72
N PRO A 145 -18.32 10.07 10.65
CA PRO A 145 -19.32 9.02 10.82
C PRO A 145 -20.22 8.83 9.60
N GLY A 146 -20.47 9.90 8.83
CA GLY A 146 -21.29 9.86 7.61
C GLY A 146 -20.57 9.45 6.33
N ILE A 147 -19.27 9.08 6.38
CA ILE A 147 -18.56 8.68 5.17
C ILE A 147 -19.10 7.32 4.67
N PRO A 148 -19.37 7.14 3.37
CA PRO A 148 -19.84 5.86 2.85
C PRO A 148 -18.76 4.78 2.97
N LEU A 149 -18.98 3.75 3.78
CA LEU A 149 -18.07 2.62 3.94
C LEU A 149 -18.58 1.39 3.17
N SER A 150 -17.67 0.55 2.67
CA SER A 150 -18.03 -0.83 2.32
C SER A 150 -18.34 -1.64 3.58
N GLU A 151 -19.09 -2.73 3.44
CA GLU A 151 -19.40 -3.65 4.56
C GLU A 151 -18.13 -4.11 5.29
N ARG A 152 -17.06 -4.40 4.54
CA ARG A 152 -15.77 -4.84 5.08
C ARG A 152 -15.09 -3.73 5.87
N ALA A 153 -15.10 -2.51 5.36
CA ALA A 153 -14.55 -1.34 6.04
C ALA A 153 -15.36 -1.01 7.30
N GLN A 154 -16.69 -1.14 7.25
CA GLN A 154 -17.57 -0.95 8.40
C GLN A 154 -17.32 -2.00 9.48
N ALA A 155 -17.22 -3.29 9.11
CA ALA A 155 -16.88 -4.36 10.04
C ALA A 155 -15.51 -4.13 10.71
N ALA A 156 -14.50 -3.71 9.95
CA ALA A 156 -13.17 -3.40 10.49
C ALA A 156 -13.18 -2.20 11.45
N ARG A 157 -13.99 -1.17 11.16
CA ARG A 157 -14.17 0.00 12.05
C ARG A 157 -14.79 -0.43 13.39
N LEU A 158 -15.82 -1.27 13.35
CA LEU A 158 -16.49 -1.77 14.55
C LEU A 158 -15.57 -2.67 15.39
N ALA A 159 -14.86 -3.60 14.75
CA ALA A 159 -13.90 -4.48 15.43
C ALA A 159 -12.75 -3.69 16.08
N GLY A 160 -12.25 -2.64 15.42
CA GLY A 160 -11.26 -1.74 15.98
C GLY A 160 -11.74 -1.01 17.22
N ASN A 161 -12.96 -0.48 17.17
CA ASN A 161 -13.56 0.19 18.33
C ASN A 161 -13.71 -0.79 19.49
N ALA A 162 -14.22 -2.00 19.26
CA ALA A 162 -14.36 -3.02 20.30
C ALA A 162 -13.02 -3.37 20.98
N ALA A 163 -11.94 -3.52 20.21
CA ALA A 163 -10.60 -3.81 20.73
C ALA A 163 -9.98 -2.63 21.50
N GLN A 164 -10.39 -1.39 21.23
CA GLN A 164 -9.97 -0.21 22.00
C GLN A 164 -10.70 -0.08 23.35
N TYR A 165 -11.86 -0.73 23.50
CA TYR A 165 -12.72 -0.67 24.70
C TYR A 165 -12.60 -1.87 25.64
N GLN A 166 -11.59 -2.74 25.51
CA GLN A 166 -11.35 -3.81 26.47
C GLN A 166 -10.88 -3.19 27.82
N PRO A 167 -11.69 -3.22 28.90
CA PRO A 167 -11.23 -2.79 30.21
C PRO A 167 -10.27 -3.85 30.75
N TRP A 168 -9.19 -3.42 31.38
CA TRP A 168 -8.28 -4.29 32.11
C TRP A 168 -9.08 -5.10 33.14
N VAL A 169 -9.15 -6.42 32.95
CA VAL A 169 -9.60 -7.40 33.96
C VAL A 169 -8.39 -7.86 34.73
#